data_AF-A0A924IP34-F1
#
_entry.id   AF-A0A924IP34-F1
#
_cell.length_a   1.000
_cell.length_b   1.000
_cell.length_c   1.000
_cell.angle_alpha   90.00
_cell.angle_beta   90.00
_cell.angle_gamma   90.00
#
_symmetry.space_group_name_H-M   'P 1'
#
loop_
_entity.id
_entity.type
_entity.pdbx_description
1 polymer ?
#
loop_
_entity_poly.entity_id
_entity_poly.type
_entity_poly.pdbx_seq_one_letter_code
_entity_poly.pdbx_strand_id
1 'polypeptide(L)'
;MIPGELPAMLPTPLGPVVGLLCLEGLERDYITARTTPGTTLIALCANERVLVHSGLAMTQFNAVAGMTAAETHVPVVRASLYGASAIVDAGGTVLAVSEPDTDGVLTLAGDMVHHRPGMP
;
A
#
# COMPACT_ATOMS: atom_id res chain seq x y z
N MET A 1 7.44 -9.36 -19.89
CA MET A 1 6.95 -8.19 -19.13
C MET A 1 7.62 -6.97 -19.74
N ILE A 2 6.86 -5.92 -20.07
CA ILE A 2 7.40 -4.66 -20.60
C ILE A 2 7.38 -3.67 -19.43
N PRO A 3 8.51 -3.07 -19.02
CA PRO A 3 8.53 -2.04 -17.98
C PRO A 3 7.65 -0.84 -18.36
N GLY A 4 6.93 -0.28 -17.38
CA GLY A 4 6.20 0.96 -17.58
C GLY A 4 7.12 2.19 -17.68
N GLU A 5 6.58 3.29 -18.20
CA GLU A 5 7.28 4.57 -18.25
C GLU A 5 7.16 5.36 -16.94
N LEU A 6 8.14 6.21 -16.69
CA LEU A 6 8.29 7.04 -15.49
C LEU A 6 7.71 8.45 -15.70
N PRO A 7 7.04 9.09 -14.71
CA PRO A 7 6.60 8.58 -13.41
C PRO A 7 5.16 8.03 -13.40
N ALA A 8 4.91 7.03 -12.55
CA ALA A 8 3.56 6.52 -12.24
C ALA A 8 2.80 7.44 -11.27
N MET A 9 2.74 8.73 -11.60
CA MET A 9 1.93 9.69 -10.85
C MET A 9 0.48 9.66 -11.34
N LEU A 10 -0.44 9.40 -10.42
CA LEU A 10 -1.87 9.40 -10.66
C LEU A 10 -2.45 10.74 -10.20
N PRO A 11 -3.09 11.52 -11.10
CA PRO A 11 -3.82 12.71 -10.67
C PRO A 11 -5.09 12.28 -9.92
N THR A 12 -5.27 12.76 -8.70
CA THR A 12 -6.47 12.47 -7.90
C THR A 12 -7.04 13.75 -7.29
N PRO A 13 -8.30 13.75 -6.83
CA PRO A 13 -8.88 14.87 -6.08
C PRO A 13 -8.10 15.22 -4.80
N LEU A 14 -7.31 14.28 -4.27
CA LEU A 14 -6.46 14.50 -3.10
C LEU A 14 -5.10 15.12 -3.45
N GLY A 15 -4.78 15.25 -4.74
CA GLY A 15 -3.46 15.64 -5.25
C GLY A 15 -2.73 14.51 -5.97
N PRO A 16 -1.45 14.72 -6.33
CA PRO A 16 -0.62 13.72 -6.99
C PRO A 16 -0.32 12.52 -6.11
N VAL A 17 -0.69 11.32 -6.58
CA VAL A 17 -0.46 10.05 -5.88
C VAL A 17 0.62 9.24 -6.61
N VAL A 18 1.60 8.73 -5.89
CA VAL A 18 2.57 7.77 -6.44
C VAL A 18 1.96 6.37 -6.39
N GLY A 19 1.71 5.78 -7.55
CA GLY A 19 1.27 4.38 -7.65
C GLY A 19 2.45 3.41 -7.66
N LEU A 20 2.41 2.41 -6.79
CA LEU A 20 3.39 1.32 -6.70
C LEU A 20 2.69 -0.04 -6.85
N LEU A 21 3.37 -0.96 -7.52
CA LEU A 21 2.88 -2.31 -7.76
C LEU A 21 3.79 -3.36 -7.10
N CYS A 22 3.22 -4.06 -6.13
CA CYS A 22 3.79 -5.24 -5.48
C CYS A 22 5.21 -5.00 -4.97
N LEU A 23 6.23 -5.56 -5.63
CA LEU A 23 7.63 -5.48 -5.19
C LEU A 23 8.25 -4.10 -5.38
N GLU A 24 7.64 -3.20 -6.16
CA GLU A 24 8.10 -1.80 -6.27
C GLU A 24 8.10 -1.09 -4.91
N GLY A 25 7.22 -1.50 -3.99
CA GLY A 25 7.19 -0.99 -2.62
C GLY A 25 8.41 -1.36 -1.77
N LEU A 26 9.27 -2.27 -2.25
CA LEU A 26 10.51 -2.66 -1.55
C LEU A 26 11.73 -1.87 -2.02
N GLU A 27 11.64 -1.22 -3.18
CA GLU A 27 12.78 -0.57 -3.82
C GLU A 27 12.88 0.91 -3.43
N ARG A 28 13.67 1.18 -2.39
CA ARG A 28 13.82 2.53 -1.82
C ARG A 28 14.16 3.60 -2.87
N ASP A 29 15.16 3.36 -3.70
CA ASP A 29 15.61 4.32 -4.72
C ASP A 29 14.53 4.56 -5.77
N TYR A 30 13.74 3.51 -6.08
CA TYR A 30 12.61 3.60 -7.00
C TYR A 30 11.51 4.52 -6.46
N ILE A 31 11.20 4.40 -5.17
CA ILE A 31 10.14 5.17 -4.50
C ILE A 31 10.56 6.63 -4.31
N THR A 32 11.77 6.85 -3.81
CA THR A 32 12.31 8.19 -3.57
C THR A 32 12.42 9.00 -4.86
N ALA A 33 12.85 8.40 -5.97
CA ALA A 33 12.91 9.07 -7.26
C ALA A 33 11.54 9.50 -7.83
N ARG A 34 10.44 8.92 -7.34
CA ARG A 34 9.06 9.20 -7.79
C ARG A 34 8.30 10.10 -6.83
N THR A 35 8.79 10.25 -5.60
CA THR A 35 8.17 11.12 -4.61
C THR A 35 8.71 12.53 -4.79
N THR A 36 7.83 13.45 -5.17
CA THR A 36 8.20 14.85 -5.45
C THR A 36 7.58 15.80 -4.42
N PRO A 37 8.11 17.03 -4.25
CA PRO A 37 7.41 18.05 -3.49
C PRO A 37 5.97 18.21 -3.99
N GLY A 38 5.00 17.97 -3.11
CA GLY A 38 3.57 17.99 -3.44
C GLY A 38 2.93 16.63 -3.68
N THR A 39 3.67 15.52 -3.62
CA THR A 39 3.06 14.18 -3.53
C THR A 39 2.22 14.10 -2.26
N THR A 40 0.97 13.65 -2.40
CA THR A 40 0.00 13.64 -1.30
C THR A 40 -0.22 12.26 -0.69
N LEU A 41 0.07 11.20 -1.46
CA LEU A 41 -0.10 9.82 -1.03
C LEU A 41 0.79 8.89 -1.85
N ILE A 42 1.25 7.80 -1.23
CA ILE A 42 1.77 6.62 -1.92
C ILE A 42 0.72 5.51 -1.85
N ALA A 43 0.29 5.00 -2.99
CA ALA A 43 -0.66 3.90 -3.10
C ALA A 43 0.07 2.63 -3.56
N LEU A 44 0.21 1.65 -2.67
CA LEU A 44 0.87 0.37 -2.94
C LEU A 44 -0.19 -0.74 -3.12
N CYS A 45 -0.33 -1.22 -4.34
CA CYS A 45 -1.20 -2.36 -4.66
C CYS A 45 -0.38 -3.64 -4.73
N ALA A 46 -0.74 -4.67 -3.97
CA ALA A 46 0.06 -5.88 -3.85
C ALA A 46 -0.74 -7.17 -4.07
N ASN A 47 -0.04 -8.19 -4.58
CA ASN A 47 -0.53 -9.55 -4.72
C ASN A 47 0.53 -10.51 -4.18
N GLU A 48 0.42 -10.85 -2.90
CA GLU A 48 1.35 -11.74 -2.20
C GLU A 48 0.93 -13.21 -2.23
N ARG A 49 0.19 -13.66 -3.26
CA ARG A 49 -0.26 -15.07 -3.37
C ARG A 49 0.86 -16.07 -3.14
N VAL A 50 2.06 -15.77 -3.61
CA VAL A 50 3.23 -16.66 -3.49
C VAL A 50 3.81 -16.73 -2.07
N LEU A 51 3.38 -15.84 -1.18
CA LEU A 51 3.90 -15.69 0.19
C LEU A 51 2.86 -16.02 1.28
N VAL A 52 1.63 -16.39 0.90
CA VAL A 52 0.52 -16.65 1.83
C VAL A 52 0.81 -17.70 2.90
N HIS A 53 1.78 -18.58 2.64
CA HIS A 53 2.21 -19.62 3.58
C HIS A 53 3.25 -19.14 4.61
N SER A 54 3.65 -17.85 4.59
CA SER A 54 4.64 -17.27 5.49
C SER A 54 4.09 -16.04 6.21
N GLY A 55 3.59 -16.22 7.43
CA GLY A 55 3.11 -15.10 8.26
C GLY A 55 4.20 -14.04 8.52
N LEU A 56 5.48 -14.45 8.58
CA LEU A 56 6.60 -13.53 8.72
C LEU A 56 6.76 -12.65 7.48
N ALA A 57 6.73 -13.25 6.28
CA ALA A 57 6.83 -12.48 5.04
C ALA A 57 5.70 -11.45 4.95
N MET A 58 4.48 -11.86 5.29
CA MET A 58 3.32 -10.97 5.27
C MET A 58 3.46 -9.80 6.26
N THR A 59 4.05 -10.04 7.42
CA THR A 59 4.35 -9.00 8.41
C THR A 59 5.41 -8.02 7.90
N GLN A 60 6.43 -8.50 7.19
CA GLN A 60 7.50 -7.68 6.64
C GLN A 60 6.99 -6.66 5.61
N PHE A 61 6.01 -7.01 4.76
CA PHE A 61 5.44 -6.05 3.80
C PHE A 61 4.77 -4.85 4.45
N ASN A 62 4.07 -5.04 5.57
CA ASN A 62 3.51 -3.92 6.35
C ASN A 62 4.62 -3.08 7.00
N ALA A 63 5.66 -3.71 7.51
CA ALA A 63 6.80 -2.99 8.08
C ALA A 63 7.50 -2.12 7.03
N VAL A 64 7.64 -2.62 5.80
CA VAL A 64 8.20 -1.84 4.69
C VAL A 64 7.32 -0.66 4.35
N ALA A 65 5.99 -0.81 4.30
CA ALA A 65 5.09 0.35 4.10
C ALA A 65 5.28 1.44 5.17
N GLY A 66 5.50 1.02 6.43
CA GLY A 66 5.91 1.90 7.53
C GLY A 66 7.20 2.68 7.24
N MET A 67 8.26 1.96 6.86
CA MET A 67 9.55 2.57 6.52
C MET A 67 9.44 3.50 5.32
N THR A 68 8.73 3.10 4.27
CA THR A 68 8.50 3.92 3.08
C THR A 68 7.85 5.25 3.45
N ALA A 69 6.81 5.23 4.29
CA ALA A 69 6.12 6.45 4.69
C ALA A 69 7.05 7.37 5.49
N ALA A 70 7.78 6.82 6.47
CA ALA A 70 8.72 7.57 7.30
C ALA A 70 9.87 8.20 6.49
N GLU A 71 10.43 7.47 5.52
CA GLU A 71 11.54 7.96 4.71
C GLU A 71 11.10 9.05 3.73
N THR A 72 9.91 8.90 3.14
CA THR A 72 9.39 9.84 2.14
C THR A 72 8.65 11.02 2.76
N HIS A 73 8.27 10.93 4.04
CA HIS A 73 7.38 11.87 4.72
C HIS A 73 6.02 12.01 4.01
N VAL A 74 5.57 10.94 3.38
CA VAL A 74 4.29 10.87 2.65
C VAL A 74 3.51 9.68 3.21
N PRO A 75 2.20 9.83 3.51
CA PRO A 75 1.40 8.71 3.97
C PRO A 75 1.34 7.59 2.92
N VAL A 76 1.20 6.35 3.39
CA VAL A 76 1.12 5.15 2.53
C VAL A 76 -0.22 4.44 2.77
N VAL A 77 -0.90 4.10 1.68
CA VAL A 77 -2.00 3.12 1.71
C VAL A 77 -1.53 1.89 0.95
N ARG A 78 -1.53 0.74 1.64
CA ARG A 78 -1.26 -0.57 1.05
C ARG A 78 -2.57 -1.34 0.92
N ALA A 79 -2.92 -1.70 -0.31
CA ALA A 79 -4.03 -2.58 -0.63
C ALA A 79 -3.49 -3.93 -1.12
N SER A 80 -3.80 -5.00 -0.40
CA SER A 80 -3.31 -6.35 -0.71
C SER A 80 -4.45 -7.31 -1.03
N LEU A 81 -4.23 -8.21 -2.00
CA LEU A 81 -5.20 -9.23 -2.38
C LEU A 81 -5.23 -10.45 -1.45
N TYR A 82 -4.09 -10.84 -0.88
CA TYR A 82 -3.99 -12.04 -0.03
C TYR A 82 -3.38 -11.75 1.35
N GLY A 83 -2.83 -10.56 1.54
CA GLY A 83 -2.25 -10.12 2.80
C GLY A 83 -3.05 -9.05 3.48
N ALA A 84 -2.55 -8.66 4.65
CA ALA A 84 -3.10 -7.53 5.38
C ALA A 84 -2.98 -6.26 4.52
N SER A 85 -4.06 -5.50 4.37
CA SER A 85 -3.99 -4.12 3.91
C SER A 85 -3.62 -3.21 5.07
N ALA A 86 -3.04 -2.04 4.81
CA ALA A 86 -2.64 -1.11 5.86
C ALA A 86 -2.77 0.35 5.45
N ILE A 87 -3.05 1.21 6.42
CA ILE A 87 -3.01 2.66 6.31
C ILE A 87 -1.93 3.16 7.25
N VAL A 88 -0.98 3.91 6.72
CA VAL A 88 0.22 4.37 7.43
C VAL A 88 0.32 5.90 7.31
N ASP A 89 0.56 6.58 8.42
CA ASP A 89 0.81 8.02 8.41
C ASP A 89 2.19 8.38 7.85
N ALA A 90 2.43 9.68 7.62
CA ALA A 90 3.71 10.17 7.09
C ALA A 90 4.91 9.97 8.04
N GLY A 91 4.68 9.63 9.31
CA GLY A 91 5.73 9.29 10.27
C GLY A 91 6.10 7.81 10.28
N GLY A 92 5.39 6.97 9.50
CA GLY A 92 5.56 5.52 9.49
C GLY A 92 4.72 4.77 10.51
N THR A 93 3.80 5.44 11.20
CA THR A 93 2.89 4.80 12.15
C THR A 93 1.76 4.10 11.40
N VAL A 94 1.55 2.81 11.67
CA VAL A 94 0.39 2.07 11.15
C VAL A 94 -0.86 2.52 11.91
N LEU A 95 -1.76 3.19 11.22
CA LEU A 95 -3.03 3.69 11.77
C LEU A 95 -4.13 2.62 11.75
N ALA A 96 -4.13 1.77 10.73
CA ALA A 96 -5.10 0.69 10.57
C ALA A 96 -4.47 -0.46 9.78
N VAL A 97 -4.91 -1.69 10.08
CA VAL A 97 -4.48 -2.91 9.41
C VAL A 97 -5.66 -3.87 9.28
N SER A 98 -5.81 -4.53 8.12
CA SER A 98 -6.80 -5.60 7.95
C SER A 98 -6.21 -6.96 8.32
N GLU A 99 -7.08 -7.93 8.57
CA GLU A 99 -6.66 -9.32 8.61
C GLU A 99 -6.27 -9.82 7.20
N PRO A 100 -5.24 -10.65 7.05
CA PRO A 100 -4.94 -11.33 5.80
C PRO A 100 -6.08 -12.26 5.37
N ASP A 101 -6.18 -12.55 4.07
CA ASP A 101 -7.17 -13.50 3.52
C ASP A 101 -8.63 -13.17 3.90
N THR A 102 -8.94 -11.88 4.05
CA THR A 102 -10.30 -11.40 4.32
C THR A 102 -10.77 -10.46 3.22
N ASP A 103 -12.03 -10.65 2.80
CA ASP A 103 -12.71 -9.72 1.91
C ASP A 103 -13.27 -8.54 2.72
N GLY A 104 -12.93 -7.32 2.31
CA GLY A 104 -13.46 -6.12 2.95
C GLY A 104 -12.81 -4.83 2.49
N VAL A 105 -13.30 -3.73 3.05
CA VAL A 105 -12.73 -2.40 2.87
C VAL A 105 -12.17 -1.92 4.20
N LEU A 106 -10.87 -1.58 4.22
CA LEU A 106 -10.22 -0.97 5.36
C LEU A 106 -10.45 0.55 5.36
N THR A 107 -10.93 1.10 6.48
CA THR A 107 -11.13 2.55 6.65
C THR A 107 -10.50 3.05 7.96
N LEU A 108 -10.10 4.33 8.01
CA LEU A 108 -9.50 4.95 9.22
C LEU A 108 -10.49 5.12 10.37
N ALA A 109 -11.79 5.04 10.13
CA ALA A 109 -12.81 5.13 11.18
C ALA A 109 -12.90 3.87 12.05
N GLY A 110 -12.09 2.83 11.78
CA GLY A 110 -12.06 1.58 12.55
C GLY A 110 -13.13 0.56 12.14
N ASP A 111 -14.06 0.92 11.25
CA ASP A 111 -15.06 -0.01 10.74
C ASP A 111 -14.52 -0.72 9.49
N MET A 112 -14.27 -2.03 9.61
CA MET A 112 -14.22 -2.91 8.45
C MET A 112 -15.62 -3.00 7.87
N VAL A 113 -15.82 -2.40 6.69
CA VAL A 113 -17.06 -2.62 5.94
C VAL A 113 -16.90 -3.95 5.21
N HIS A 114 -17.46 -5.01 5.78
CA HIS A 114 -17.60 -6.29 5.10
C HIS A 114 -18.58 -6.14 3.93
N HIS A 115 -18.06 -6.09 2.71
CA HIS A 115 -18.90 -6.23 1.53
C HIS A 115 -19.27 -7.72 1.44
N ARG A 116 -20.51 -8.09 1.77
CA ARG A 116 -21.01 -9.42 1.40
C ARG A 116 -20.94 -9.55 -0.12
N PRO A 117 -20.24 -10.55 -0.68
CA PRO A 117 -20.30 -10.80 -2.11
C PRO A 117 -21.72 -11.27 -2.44
N GLY A 118 -22.45 -10.47 -3.20
CA GLY A 118 -23.48 -11.01 -4.07
C GLY A 118 -22.76 -11.74 -5.19
N MET A 119 -22.70 -13.08 -5.09
CA MET A 119 -22.37 -13.95 -6.22
C MET A 119 -23.41 -13.77 -7.35
N PRO A 120 -23.02 -13.63 -8.62
CA PRO A 120 -23.63 -14.41 -9.67
C PRO A 120 -23.24 -15.89 -9.56
#